data_AF-A0A6L8C0X8-F1
#
_entry.id   AF-A0A6L8C0X8-F1
#
_cell.length_a   1.000
_cell.length_b   1.000
_cell.length_c   1.000
_cell.angle_alpha   90.00
_cell.angle_beta   90.00
_cell.angle_gamma   90.00
#
_symmetry.space_group_name_H-M   'P 1'
#
loop_
_entity.id
_entity.type
_entity.pdbx_description
1 polymer ?
#
loop_
_entity_poly.entity_id
_entity_poly.type
_entity_poly.pdbx_seq_one_letter_code
_entity_poly.pdbx_strand_id
1 'polypeptide(L)'
;LQTPQDILIEGKVEGDISARVLTVKETSEIEGHIRAEEAILEGFVKGEVRGAKIRLNKSARVQGDIIHGTIAIEAGAHFEGTVKRTEEPLGFSGKKEINSGAKKTTAAAPSKTPAPLQKPLPGKF
;
A
#
# COMPACT_ATOMS: atom_id res chain seq x y z
N LEU A 1 15.60 -8.86 23.47
CA LEU A 1 14.88 -9.92 24.20
C LEU A 1 14.19 -10.80 23.18
N GLN A 2 14.37 -12.12 23.22
CA GLN A 2 13.79 -13.04 22.24
C GLN A 2 12.86 -13.99 22.99
N THR A 3 11.57 -13.63 23.09
CA THR A 3 10.53 -14.47 23.70
C THR A 3 9.71 -15.14 22.59
N PRO A 4 9.67 -16.48 22.52
CA PRO A 4 8.91 -17.21 21.49
C PRO A 4 7.39 -17.22 21.75
N GLN A 5 6.88 -16.19 22.43
CA GLN A 5 5.48 -16.05 22.84
C GLN A 5 4.96 -14.64 22.60
N ASP A 6 3.64 -14.50 22.73
CA ASP A 6 2.88 -13.27 22.59
C ASP A 6 3.47 -12.15 23.45
N ILE A 7 3.74 -11.00 22.83
CA ILE A 7 4.31 -9.84 23.52
C ILE A 7 3.23 -8.77 23.65
N LEU A 8 3.02 -8.32 24.88
CA LEU A 8 2.26 -7.12 25.19
C LEU A 8 3.23 -5.98 25.46
N ILE A 9 3.07 -4.88 24.74
CA ILE A 9 3.83 -3.66 24.98
C ILE A 9 2.91 -2.63 25.64
N GLU A 10 3.38 -2.10 26.76
CA GLU A 10 2.79 -1.02 27.53
C GLU A 10 3.90 -0.01 27.84
N GLY A 11 3.87 1.17 27.20
CA GLY A 11 4.87 2.23 27.38
C GLY A 11 5.83 2.39 26.19
N LYS A 12 7.00 2.98 26.42
CA LYS A 12 7.96 3.32 25.36
C LYS A 12 8.93 2.17 25.08
N VAL A 13 9.08 1.80 23.81
CA VAL A 13 10.05 0.79 23.36
C VAL A 13 10.89 1.35 22.21
N GLU A 14 12.20 1.24 22.36
CA GLU A 14 13.18 1.67 21.36
C GLU A 14 14.05 0.46 20.96
N GLY A 15 14.11 0.13 19.67
CA GLY A 15 15.01 -0.90 19.14
C GLY A 15 14.36 -1.91 18.18
N ASP A 16 15.05 -3.04 17.96
CA ASP A 16 14.55 -4.15 17.14
C ASP A 16 13.67 -5.07 17.97
N ILE A 17 12.41 -5.22 17.55
CA ILE A 17 11.40 -6.06 18.20
C ILE A 17 11.10 -7.24 17.28
N SER A 18 11.28 -8.44 17.81
CA SER A 18 10.96 -9.69 17.11
C SER A 18 10.00 -10.52 17.97
N ALA A 19 8.77 -10.72 17.49
CA ALA A 19 7.71 -11.43 18.19
C ALA A 19 6.90 -12.31 17.22
N ARG A 20 6.12 -13.26 17.72
CA ARG A 20 5.15 -13.97 16.88
C ARG A 20 3.85 -13.18 16.80
N VAL A 21 3.26 -12.92 17.97
CA VAL A 21 2.12 -12.04 18.14
C VAL A 21 2.59 -10.82 18.93
N LEU A 22 2.42 -9.63 18.36
CA LEU A 22 2.73 -8.37 19.00
C LEU A 22 1.43 -7.61 19.25
N THR A 23 1.16 -7.27 20.52
CA THR A 23 0.03 -6.43 20.92
C THR A 23 0.56 -5.15 21.52
N VAL A 24 0.21 -4.03 20.92
CA VAL A 24 0.64 -2.70 21.32
C VAL A 24 -0.55 -1.96 21.88
N LYS A 25 -0.50 -1.58 23.15
CA LYS A 25 -1.59 -0.84 23.81
C LYS A 25 -1.60 0.64 23.41
N GLU A 26 -2.70 1.33 23.68
CA GLU A 26 -2.89 2.75 23.31
C GLU A 26 -1.87 3.72 23.91
N THR A 27 -1.42 3.46 25.15
CA THR A 27 -0.40 4.27 25.83
C THR A 27 1.04 3.95 25.41
N SER A 28 1.22 3.12 24.38
CA SER A 28 2.53 2.66 23.96
C SER A 28 3.09 3.49 22.83
N GLU A 29 4.39 3.70 22.87
CA GLU A 29 5.16 4.40 21.84
C GLU A 29 6.31 3.50 21.39
N ILE A 30 6.32 3.15 20.11
CA ILE A 30 7.37 2.29 19.55
C ILE A 30 8.18 3.07 18.54
N GLU A 31 9.50 3.13 18.75
CA GLU A 31 10.45 3.70 17.81
C GLU A 31 11.47 2.62 17.39
N GLY A 32 11.47 2.21 16.12
CA GLY A 32 12.47 1.25 15.62
C GLY A 32 11.98 0.29 14.52
N HIS A 33 12.54 -0.92 14.54
CA HIS A 33 12.23 -1.99 13.58
C HIS A 33 11.36 -3.05 14.24
N ILE A 34 10.18 -3.30 13.67
CA ILE A 34 9.23 -4.27 14.20
C ILE A 34 9.14 -5.46 13.24
N ARG A 35 9.30 -6.68 13.75
CA ARG A 35 9.11 -7.94 13.04
C ARG A 35 8.13 -8.82 13.80
N ALA A 36 6.94 -9.04 13.23
CA ALA A 36 5.95 -9.94 13.81
C ALA A 36 5.15 -10.71 12.75
N GLU A 37 4.70 -11.94 13.06
CA GLU A 37 3.74 -12.65 12.19
C GLU A 37 2.37 -11.97 12.24
N GLU A 38 1.89 -11.65 13.45
CA GLU A 38 0.65 -10.93 13.70
C GLU A 38 0.92 -9.71 14.61
N ALA A 39 0.59 -8.51 14.13
CA ALA A 39 0.74 -7.27 14.89
C ALA A 39 -0.63 -6.60 15.09
N ILE A 40 -1.00 -6.38 16.34
CA ILE A 40 -2.19 -5.65 16.77
C ILE A 40 -1.71 -4.30 17.32
N LEU A 41 -2.01 -3.23 16.60
CA LEU A 41 -1.57 -1.88 16.93
C LEU A 41 -2.75 -1.08 17.45
N GLU A 42 -2.64 -0.59 18.69
CA GLU A 42 -3.65 0.29 19.31
C GLU A 42 -3.08 1.65 19.75
N GLY A 43 -1.77 1.89 19.57
CA GLY A 43 -1.05 3.10 20.02
C GLY A 43 -0.21 3.79 18.94
N PHE A 44 0.90 4.42 19.34
CA PHE A 44 1.79 5.17 18.44
C PHE A 44 3.01 4.33 18.01
N VAL A 45 3.27 4.28 16.70
CA VAL A 45 4.38 3.54 16.12
C VAL A 45 5.11 4.42 15.11
N LYS A 46 6.43 4.51 15.23
CA LYS A 46 7.30 5.27 14.34
C LYS A 46 8.48 4.42 13.89
N GLY A 47 8.62 4.23 12.58
CA GLY A 47 9.72 3.45 12.00
C GLY A 47 9.28 2.44 10.95
N GLU A 48 9.94 1.30 10.92
CA GLU A 48 9.70 0.25 9.91
C GLU A 48 8.93 -0.92 10.52
N VAL A 49 7.73 -1.21 9.99
CA VAL A 49 6.87 -2.29 10.48
C VAL A 49 6.83 -3.42 9.47
N ARG A 50 7.29 -4.62 9.86
CA ARG A 50 7.26 -5.83 9.03
C ARG A 50 6.37 -6.88 9.65
N GLY A 51 5.36 -7.33 8.90
CA GLY A 51 4.58 -8.49 9.33
C GLY A 51 3.67 -9.13 8.30
N ALA A 52 3.34 -10.40 8.50
CA ALA A 52 2.48 -11.13 7.58
C ALA A 52 1.02 -10.64 7.68
N LYS A 53 0.54 -10.43 8.91
CA LYS A 53 -0.77 -9.88 9.24
C LYS A 53 -0.62 -8.67 10.16
N ILE A 54 -1.13 -7.52 9.75
CA ILE A 54 -1.15 -6.31 10.58
C ILE A 54 -2.60 -5.87 10.79
N ARG A 55 -2.98 -5.60 12.03
CA ARG A 55 -4.27 -5.03 12.41
C ARG A 55 -4.06 -3.69 13.09
N LEU A 56 -4.69 -2.65 12.56
CA LEU A 56 -4.73 -1.34 13.17
C LEU A 56 -6.11 -1.14 13.78
N ASN A 57 -6.16 -0.89 15.09
CA ASN A 57 -7.38 -0.50 15.80
C ASN A 57 -7.65 1.01 15.63
N LYS A 58 -8.86 1.42 16.03
CA LYS A 58 -9.42 2.79 15.98
C LYS A 58 -8.51 3.93 16.44
N SER A 59 -7.58 3.69 17.37
CA SER A 59 -6.69 4.74 17.93
C SER A 59 -5.24 4.62 17.43
N ALA A 60 -4.95 3.67 16.54
CA ALA A 60 -3.59 3.43 16.09
C ALA A 60 -3.06 4.60 15.24
N ARG A 61 -1.84 5.04 15.55
CA ARG A 61 -1.06 5.99 14.73
C ARG A 61 0.23 5.35 14.29
N VAL A 62 0.41 5.19 12.99
CA VAL A 62 1.64 4.63 12.43
C VAL A 62 2.30 5.63 11.50
N GLN A 63 3.57 5.96 11.75
CA GLN A 63 4.38 6.86 10.95
C GLN A 63 5.62 6.14 10.41
N GLY A 64 5.69 5.92 9.09
CA GLY A 64 6.87 5.33 8.45
C GLY A 64 6.59 4.32 7.33
N ASP A 65 7.51 3.38 7.13
CA ASP A 65 7.41 2.35 6.09
C ASP A 65 6.77 1.08 6.65
N ILE A 66 5.69 0.61 6.03
CA ILE A 66 5.02 -0.63 6.42
C ILE A 66 5.18 -1.67 5.31
N ILE A 67 5.78 -2.81 5.64
CA ILE A 67 5.93 -3.96 4.75
C ILE A 67 5.01 -5.07 5.27
N HIS A 68 3.92 -5.33 4.55
CA HIS A 68 2.96 -6.35 4.97
C HIS A 68 2.42 -7.21 3.83
N GLY A 69 1.99 -8.43 4.17
CA GLY A 69 1.19 -9.27 3.27
C GLY A 69 -0.27 -8.86 3.30
N THR A 70 -0.90 -8.99 4.46
CA THR A 70 -2.31 -8.64 4.70
C THR A 70 -2.43 -7.58 5.79
N ILE A 71 -3.23 -6.54 5.55
CA ILE A 71 -3.52 -5.49 6.53
C ILE A 71 -5.03 -5.35 6.74
N ALA A 72 -5.43 -5.17 8.00
CA ALA A 72 -6.79 -4.79 8.38
C ALA A 72 -6.73 -3.46 9.13
N ILE A 73 -7.58 -2.51 8.73
CA ILE A 73 -7.62 -1.16 9.28
C ILE A 73 -9.03 -0.93 9.81
N GLU A 74 -9.16 -0.71 11.12
CA GLU A 74 -10.43 -0.29 11.72
C GLU A 74 -10.73 1.19 11.46
N ALA A 75 -12.02 1.55 11.51
CA ALA A 75 -12.45 2.93 11.41
C ALA A 75 -11.89 3.77 12.58
N GLY A 76 -11.13 4.81 12.24
CA GLY A 76 -10.46 5.70 13.20
C GLY A 76 -8.94 5.58 13.18
N ALA A 77 -8.37 4.49 12.66
CA ALA A 77 -6.92 4.34 12.57
C ALA A 77 -6.30 5.37 11.61
N HIS A 78 -5.18 5.96 12.03
CA HIS A 78 -4.39 6.88 11.22
C HIS A 78 -3.04 6.24 10.87
N PHE A 79 -2.71 6.28 9.58
CA PHE A 79 -1.42 5.83 9.08
C PHE A 79 -0.87 6.91 8.15
N GLU A 80 0.40 7.26 8.34
CA GLU A 80 1.14 8.21 7.52
C GLU A 80 2.47 7.60 7.08
N GLY A 81 2.66 7.42 5.77
CA GLY A 81 3.91 6.94 5.23
C GLY A 81 3.73 6.12 3.96
N THR A 82 4.62 5.14 3.75
CA THR A 82 4.62 4.31 2.55
C THR A 82 4.30 2.87 2.90
N VAL A 83 3.25 2.31 2.30
CA VAL A 83 2.91 0.89 2.43
C VAL A 83 3.43 0.14 1.21
N LYS A 84 4.29 -0.85 1.45
CA LYS A 84 4.82 -1.76 0.44
C LYS A 84 4.26 -3.15 0.71
N ARG A 85 3.57 -3.70 -0.27
CA ARG A 85 3.20 -5.12 -0.27
C ARG A 85 4.29 -5.88 -1.01
N THR A 86 5.23 -6.45 -0.27
CA THR A 86 6.31 -7.24 -0.85
C THR A 86 5.87 -8.70 -0.93
N GLU A 87 5.64 -9.20 -2.14
CA GLU A 87 5.61 -10.64 -2.43
C GLU A 87 6.93 -11.11 -3.09
N GLU A 88 7.88 -10.21 -3.39
CA GLU A 88 9.20 -10.59 -3.95
C GLU A 88 10.28 -9.52 -3.70
N PRO A 89 11.52 -9.86 -3.28
CA PRO A 89 12.50 -8.91 -2.79
C PRO A 89 13.33 -8.24 -3.91
N LEU A 90 12.76 -7.97 -5.10
CA LEU A 90 13.47 -7.26 -6.19
C LEU A 90 12.48 -6.52 -7.10
N GLY A 91 12.34 -5.20 -6.96
CA GLY A 91 11.68 -4.39 -7.98
C GLY A 91 11.15 -3.04 -7.50
N PHE A 92 11.88 -1.98 -7.82
CA PHE A 92 11.49 -0.58 -7.65
C PHE A 92 10.10 -0.26 -8.24
N SER A 93 9.26 0.46 -7.50
CA SER A 93 8.20 1.31 -8.07
C SER A 93 7.91 2.50 -7.16
N GLY A 94 8.94 3.31 -6.92
CA GLY A 94 8.78 4.73 -6.67
C GLY A 94 8.57 5.47 -7.99
N LYS A 95 7.38 5.38 -8.57
CA LYS A 95 6.87 6.33 -9.57
C LYS A 95 5.36 6.47 -9.40
N LYS A 96 4.96 7.39 -8.54
CA LYS A 96 3.65 8.04 -8.63
C LYS A 96 3.78 9.53 -8.29
N GLU A 97 4.61 10.21 -9.07
CA GLU A 97 4.30 11.60 -9.42
C GLU A 97 3.08 11.57 -10.34
N ILE A 98 1.95 11.92 -9.74
CA ILE A 98 0.69 12.24 -10.39
C ILE A 98 0.86 13.54 -11.19
N ASN A 99 1.16 13.44 -12.48
CA ASN A 99 0.68 14.46 -13.40
C ASN A 99 -0.58 13.92 -14.08
N SER A 100 -1.71 14.37 -13.53
CA SER A 100 -3.03 14.28 -14.14
C SER A 100 -3.03 15.05 -15.46
N GLY A 101 -3.32 14.36 -16.56
CA GLY A 101 -3.52 15.04 -17.83
C GLY A 101 -3.66 14.11 -19.01
N ALA A 102 -4.89 13.96 -19.48
CA ALA A 102 -5.28 13.45 -20.80
C ALA A 102 -5.37 11.93 -20.99
N LYS A 103 -6.64 11.51 -20.90
CA LYS A 103 -7.38 10.80 -21.96
C LYS A 103 -7.57 9.30 -21.74
N LYS A 104 -8.69 9.03 -21.06
CA LYS A 104 -9.58 7.87 -21.24
C LYS A 104 -9.45 7.24 -22.64
N THR A 105 -9.13 5.96 -22.63
CA THR A 105 -9.83 4.87 -23.33
C THR A 105 -11.21 5.28 -23.90
N THR A 106 -11.64 4.80 -25.07
CA THR A 106 -12.18 3.44 -25.22
C THR A 106 -12.56 3.18 -26.69
N ALA A 107 -12.12 2.02 -27.18
CA ALA A 107 -12.72 1.05 -28.12
C ALA A 107 -13.49 1.44 -29.41
N ALA A 108 -13.14 0.64 -30.43
CA ALA A 108 -14.00 -0.03 -31.42
C ALA A 108 -14.55 0.74 -32.65
N ALA A 109 -14.00 0.41 -33.83
CA ALA A 109 -14.74 -0.05 -35.03
C ALA A 109 -13.76 -0.35 -36.19
N PRO A 110 -13.83 -1.51 -36.88
CA PRO A 110 -13.11 -1.73 -38.12
C PRO A 110 -13.87 -1.05 -39.27
N SER A 111 -13.43 0.14 -39.68
CA SER A 111 -13.98 0.80 -40.86
C SER A 111 -13.43 0.15 -42.13
N LYS A 112 -14.20 -0.81 -42.65
CA LYS A 112 -14.25 -1.08 -44.09
C LYS A 112 -14.34 0.27 -44.81
N THR A 113 -13.52 0.44 -45.84
CA THR A 113 -13.61 1.55 -46.78
C THR A 113 -14.75 1.28 -47.76
N PRO A 114 -15.84 2.07 -47.74
CA PRO A 114 -16.54 2.41 -48.95
C PRO A 114 -16.31 3.89 -49.24
N ALA A 115 -15.62 4.19 -50.32
CA ALA A 115 -15.62 5.53 -50.89
C ALA A 115 -16.53 5.51 -52.14
N PRO A 116 -17.75 6.07 -52.06
CA PRO A 116 -18.47 6.54 -53.22
C PRO A 116 -18.46 8.08 -53.22
N LEU A 117 -17.90 8.69 -54.27
CA LEU A 117 -18.26 10.04 -54.68
C LEU A 117 -18.08 10.17 -56.20
N GLN A 118 -19.19 10.55 -56.84
CA GLN A 118 -19.45 10.54 -58.28
C GLN A 118 -19.00 11.82 -59.02
N LYS A 119 -18.57 11.62 -60.28
CA LYS A 119 -18.88 12.33 -61.56
C LYS A 119 -18.54 13.84 -61.73
N PRO A 120 -18.48 14.41 -62.98
CA PRO A 120 -18.87 13.88 -64.31
C PRO A 120 -17.84 14.06 -65.46
N LEU A 121 -18.18 13.55 -66.66
CA LEU A 121 -17.46 13.65 -67.95
C LEU A 121 -17.34 15.11 -68.46
N PRO A 122 -16.33 15.42 -69.30
CA PRO A 122 -16.50 15.47 -70.76
C PRO A 122 -15.31 14.79 -71.49
N GLY A 123 -15.40 14.09 -72.62
CA GLY A 123 -16.11 14.38 -73.87
C GLY A 123 -15.09 14.75 -74.95
N LYS A 124 -15.05 13.96 -76.05
CA LYS A 124 -14.31 14.08 -77.33
C LYS A 124 -12.99 13.27 -77.40
N PHE A 125 -12.87 12.23 -78.22
CA PHE A 125 -12.74 12.21 -79.70
C PHE A 125 -11.72 13.22 -80.22
#